data_AF-A0A932LFT0-F1
#
_entry.id   AF-A0A932LFT0-F1
#
_cell.length_a   1.000
_cell.length_b   1.000
_cell.length_c   1.000
_cell.angle_alpha   90.00
_cell.angle_beta   90.00
_cell.angle_gamma   90.00
#
_symmetry.space_group_name_H-M   'P 1'
#
loop_
_entity.id
_entity.type
_entity.pdbx_description
1 polymer ?
#
loop_
_entity_poly.entity_id
_entity_poly.type
_entity_poly.pdbx_seq_one_letter_code
_entity_poly.pdbx_strand_id
1 'polypeptide(L)'
;KQASPARQAADFPLGLDDSFALNQYDWLSAVRDRRDPETSGREGLRDLAAAYAILESAHARRTVAVEEVLSGELREFQRPIDQHFGIS
;
A
#
# COMPACT_ATOMS: atom_id res chain seq x y z
N LYS A 1 3.13 18.77 23.74
CA LYS A 1 4.10 19.61 23.00
C LYS A 1 3.47 19.98 21.66
N GLN A 2 3.38 21.26 21.31
CA GLN A 2 2.97 21.67 19.96
C GLN A 2 4.15 21.45 18.99
N ALA A 3 3.84 21.02 17.77
CA ALA A 3 4.83 20.92 16.69
C ALA A 3 5.33 22.32 16.29
N SER A 4 6.53 22.41 15.72
CA SER A 4 7.04 23.69 15.20
C SER A 4 6.16 24.18 14.04
N PRO A 5 6.08 25.50 13.79
CA PRO A 5 5.34 26.04 12.66
C PRO A 5 5.76 25.43 11.32
N ALA A 6 7.06 25.16 11.16
CA ALA A 6 7.60 24.51 9.96
C ALA A 6 7.08 23.07 9.79
N ARG A 7 6.98 22.29 10.89
CA ARG A 7 6.43 20.93 10.83
C ARG A 7 4.93 20.94 10.57
N GLN A 8 4.18 21.89 11.14
CA GLN A 8 2.76 22.06 10.85
C GLN A 8 2.52 22.39 9.38
N ALA A 9 3.30 23.29 8.79
CA ALA A 9 3.16 23.62 7.36
C ALA A 9 3.53 22.44 6.44
N ALA A 10 4.46 21.58 6.86
CA ALA A 10 4.85 20.38 6.12
C ALA A 10 3.79 19.28 6.21
N ASP A 11 3.23 19.03 7.41
CA ASP A 11 2.24 17.97 7.65
C ASP A 11 0.81 18.38 7.24
N PHE A 12 0.50 19.67 7.28
CA PHE A 12 -0.81 20.25 6.99
C PHE A 12 -0.71 21.38 5.94
N PRO A 13 -0.21 21.08 4.72
CA PRO A 13 -0.10 22.06 3.66
C PRO A 13 -1.46 22.66 3.33
N LEU A 14 -1.46 23.96 2.99
CA LEU A 14 -2.68 24.70 2.62
C LEU A 14 -3.76 24.74 3.72
N GLY A 15 -3.42 24.38 4.96
CA GLY A 15 -4.39 24.28 6.06
C GLY A 15 -5.31 23.07 5.98
N LEU A 16 -4.98 22.06 5.16
CA LEU A 16 -5.69 20.79 5.10
C LEU A 16 -5.42 19.97 6.36
N ASP A 17 -6.45 19.37 6.94
CA ASP A 17 -6.36 18.44 8.09
C ASP A 17 -7.08 17.10 7.85
N ASP A 18 -7.94 17.03 6.84
CA ASP A 18 -8.56 15.79 6.37
C ASP A 18 -7.52 14.88 5.70
N SER A 19 -7.40 13.64 6.20
CA SER A 19 -6.40 12.68 5.72
C SER A 19 -6.55 12.32 4.24
N PHE A 20 -7.79 12.30 3.73
CA PHE A 20 -8.02 12.03 2.31
C PHE A 20 -7.54 13.22 1.47
N ALA A 21 -7.90 14.45 1.84
CA ALA A 21 -7.43 15.66 1.17
C ALA A 21 -5.90 15.78 1.18
N LEU A 22 -5.24 15.45 2.30
CA LEU A 22 -3.78 15.42 2.42
C LEU A 22 -3.16 14.41 1.46
N ASN A 23 -3.70 13.18 1.40
CA ASN A 23 -3.22 12.15 0.49
C ASN A 23 -3.39 12.56 -0.98
N GLN A 24 -4.56 13.12 -1.35
CA GLN A 24 -4.80 13.60 -2.71
C GLN A 24 -3.86 14.77 -3.08
N TYR A 25 -3.56 15.66 -2.14
CA TYR A 25 -2.61 16.75 -2.35
C TYR A 25 -1.18 16.25 -2.57
N ASP A 26 -0.71 15.29 -1.75
CA ASP A 26 0.60 14.69 -1.96
C ASP A 26 0.69 13.99 -3.32
N TRP A 27 -0.32 13.21 -3.69
CA TRP A 27 -0.37 12.53 -4.99
C TRP A 27 -0.31 13.51 -6.16
N LEU A 28 -1.14 14.56 -6.17
CA LEU A 28 -1.12 15.58 -7.23
C LEU A 28 0.21 16.33 -7.29
N SER A 29 0.80 16.65 -6.14
CA SER A 29 2.11 17.28 -6.05
C SER A 29 3.21 16.37 -6.58
N ALA A 30 3.17 15.08 -6.23
CA ALA A 30 4.12 14.08 -6.69
C ALA A 30 4.11 13.93 -8.21
N VAL A 31 2.91 13.92 -8.83
CA VAL A 31 2.74 13.92 -10.29
C VAL A 31 3.36 15.16 -10.93
N ARG A 32 3.05 16.35 -10.40
CA ARG A 32 3.61 17.62 -10.89
C ARG A 32 5.14 17.62 -10.82
N ASP A 33 5.67 17.18 -9.68
CA ASP A 33 7.10 17.26 -9.35
C ASP A 33 7.89 16.04 -9.85
N ARG A 34 7.23 15.09 -10.51
CA ARG A 34 7.80 13.83 -11.03
C ARG A 34 8.58 13.03 -9.97
N ARG A 35 8.02 12.95 -8.76
CA ARG A 35 8.51 12.12 -7.66
C ARG A 35 7.50 11.03 -7.32
N ASP A 36 7.93 10.03 -6.56
CA ASP A 36 6.96 9.12 -5.94
C ASP A 36 6.18 9.88 -4.83
N PRO A 37 4.88 9.56 -4.66
CA PRO A 37 4.11 10.02 -3.51
C PRO A 37 4.61 9.36 -2.22
N GLU A 38 4.18 9.89 -1.08
CA GLU A 38 4.50 9.33 0.25
C GLU A 38 4.11 7.86 0.36
N THR A 39 2.98 7.48 -0.25
CA THR A 39 2.54 6.08 -0.35
C THR A 39 2.41 5.70 -1.81
N SER A 40 3.39 4.96 -2.31
CA SER A 40 3.41 4.53 -3.72
C SER A 40 2.60 3.25 -3.94
N GLY A 41 2.14 3.03 -5.18
CA GLY A 41 1.50 1.76 -5.55
C GLY A 41 2.44 0.54 -5.43
N ARG A 42 3.76 0.74 -5.57
CA ARG A 42 4.77 -0.32 -5.42
C ARG A 42 4.98 -0.73 -3.96
N GLU A 43 4.86 0.21 -3.04
CA GLU A 43 4.89 -0.05 -1.60
C GLU A 43 3.59 -0.74 -1.18
N GLY A 44 2.43 -0.18 -1.57
CA GLY A 44 1.13 -0.77 -1.29
C GLY A 44 0.98 -2.21 -1.82
N LEU A 45 1.56 -2.52 -2.99
CA LEU A 45 1.59 -3.90 -3.50
C LEU A 45 2.40 -4.85 -2.60
N ARG A 46 3.53 -4.40 -2.05
CA ARG A 46 4.36 -5.20 -1.14
C ARG A 46 3.69 -5.37 0.21
N ASP A 47 3.02 -4.34 0.72
CA ASP A 47 2.23 -4.42 1.95
C ASP A 47 1.11 -5.45 1.81
N LEU A 48 0.42 -5.44 0.66
CA LEU A 48 -0.60 -6.43 0.35
C LEU A 48 -0.01 -7.84 0.25
N ALA A 49 1.11 -8.01 -0.45
CA ALA A 49 1.78 -9.31 -0.55
C ALA A 49 2.22 -9.84 0.83
N ALA A 50 2.73 -8.96 1.70
CA ALA A 50 3.09 -9.32 3.07
C ALA A 50 1.88 -9.78 3.90
N ALA A 51 0.73 -9.09 3.77
CA ALA A 51 -0.51 -9.51 4.41
C ALA A 51 -1.00 -10.87 3.88
N TYR A 52 -0.96 -11.08 2.56
CA TYR A 52 -1.38 -12.34 1.94
C TYR A 52 -0.43 -13.50 2.22
N ALA A 53 0.86 -13.25 2.44
CA ALA A 53 1.81 -14.29 2.86
C ALA A 53 1.43 -14.96 4.19
N ILE A 54 0.74 -14.24 5.09
CA ILE A 54 0.19 -14.82 6.33
C ILE A 54 -0.91 -15.85 5.99
N LEU A 55 -1.81 -15.50 5.07
CA LEU A 55 -2.93 -16.33 4.66
C LEU A 55 -2.45 -17.55 3.86
N GLU A 56 -1.53 -17.34 2.93
CA GLU A 56 -0.92 -18.40 2.13
C GLU A 56 -0.08 -19.35 3.00
N SER A 57 0.66 -18.85 3.98
CA SER A 57 1.38 -19.67 4.97
C SER A 57 0.43 -20.57 5.77
N ALA A 58 -0.68 -20.01 6.25
CA ALA A 58 -1.69 -20.76 6.98
C ALA A 58 -2.33 -21.87 6.11
N HIS A 59 -2.58 -21.58 4.83
CA HIS A 59 -3.13 -22.53 3.87
C HIS A 59 -2.12 -23.63 3.48
N ALA A 60 -0.89 -23.24 3.15
CA ALA A 60 0.17 -24.15 2.70
C ALA A 60 0.85 -24.93 3.84
N ARG A 61 0.60 -24.55 5.10
CA ARG A 61 1.14 -25.21 6.31
C ARG A 61 2.67 -25.23 6.35
N ARG A 62 3.31 -24.21 5.77
CA ARG A 62 4.77 -24.02 5.77
C ARG A 62 5.12 -22.55 5.83
N THR A 63 6.37 -22.26 6.17
CA THR A 63 6.92 -20.92 5.95
C THR A 63 6.88 -20.57 4.46
N VAL A 64 6.48 -19.34 4.17
CA VAL A 64 6.33 -18.77 2.83
C VAL A 64 7.15 -17.49 2.77
N ALA A 65 7.93 -17.30 1.71
CA ALA A 65 8.59 -16.03 1.44
C ALA A 65 7.57 -15.06 0.80
N VAL A 66 7.63 -13.78 1.19
CA VAL A 66 6.75 -12.73 0.63
C VAL A 66 6.87 -12.66 -0.90
N GLU A 67 8.06 -12.93 -1.43
CA GLU A 67 8.30 -12.93 -2.88
C GLU A 67 7.45 -13.98 -3.63
N GLU A 68 7.18 -15.15 -3.03
CA GLU A 68 6.35 -16.19 -3.65
C GLU A 68 4.91 -15.68 -3.89
N VAL A 69 4.42 -14.83 -2.99
CA VAL A 69 3.09 -14.21 -3.10
C VAL A 69 3.14 -13.00 -4.03
N LEU A 70 4.17 -12.17 -3.92
CA LEU A 70 4.34 -10.97 -4.74
C LEU A 70 4.47 -11.31 -6.24
N SER A 71 5.19 -12.39 -6.57
CA SER A 71 5.36 -12.89 -7.94
C SER A 71 4.12 -13.60 -8.47
N GLY A 72 3.20 -14.00 -7.59
CA GLY A 72 2.03 -14.83 -7.90
C GLY A 72 2.34 -16.32 -8.08
N GLU A 73 3.57 -16.76 -7.78
CA GLU A 73 3.94 -18.19 -7.77
C GLU A 73 3.13 -18.99 -6.74
N LEU A 74 2.84 -18.37 -5.58
CA LEU A 74 1.94 -18.90 -4.56
C LEU A 74 0.71 -17.99 -4.42
N ARG A 75 -0.43 -18.51 -4.86
CA ARG A 75 -1.72 -17.80 -4.90
C ARG A 75 -2.90 -18.75 -4.62
N GLU A 76 -2.67 -19.81 -3.85
CA GLU A 76 -3.66 -20.85 -3.60
C GLU A 76 -4.82 -20.33 -2.75
N PHE A 77 -4.53 -19.48 -1.77
CA PHE A 77 -5.55 -18.76 -0.99
C PHE A 77 -6.27 -17.70 -1.83
N GLN A 78 -5.56 -16.97 -2.70
CA GLN A 78 -6.15 -15.94 -3.56
C GLN A 78 -7.03 -16.53 -4.68
N ARG A 79 -6.71 -17.71 -5.21
CA ARG A 79 -7.36 -18.28 -6.40
C ARG A 79 -8.89 -18.39 -6.31
N PRO A 80 -9.52 -18.83 -5.20
CA PRO A 80 -10.97 -18.83 -5.09
C PRO A 80 -11.59 -17.43 -5.13
N ILE A 81 -10.88 -16.41 -4.65
CA ILE A 81 -11.30 -15.00 -4.72
C ILE A 81 -11.24 -14.52 -6.17
N ASP A 82 -10.15 -14.81 -6.88
CA ASP A 82 -10.00 -14.50 -8.31
C ASP A 82 -11.16 -15.10 -9.12
N GLN A 83 -11.46 -16.39 -8.89
CA GLN A 83 -12.56 -17.10 -9.55
C GLN A 83 -13.92 -16.47 -9.28
N HIS A 84 -14.17 -16.00 -8.06
CA HIS A 84 -15.41 -15.31 -7.71
C HIS A 84 -15.60 -14.01 -8.50
N PHE A 85 -14.50 -13.29 -8.76
CA PHE A 85 -14.52 -12.02 -9.50
C PHE A 85 -14.22 -12.15 -11.00
N GLY A 86 -14.02 -13.37 -11.51
CA GLY A 86 -13.72 -13.61 -12.94
C GLY A 86 -12.32 -13.18 -13.36
N ILE A 87 -11.36 -13.15 -12.43
CA ILE A 87 -9.95 -12.88 -12.69
C ILE A 87 -9.26 -14.23 -12.95
N SER A 88 -8.49 -14.34 -14.03
CA SER A 88 -7.77 -15.55 -14.45
C SER A 88 -6.27 -15.45 -14.20
#